data_AF-A0A6I9XGR2-F1
#
_entry.id   AF-A0A6I9XGR2-F1
#
_cell.length_a   1.000
_cell.length_b   1.000
_cell.length_c   1.000
_cell.angle_alpha   90.00
_cell.angle_beta   90.00
_cell.angle_gamma   90.00
#
_symmetry.space_group_name_H-M   'P 1'
#
loop_
_entity.id
_entity.type
_entity.pdbx_description
1 polymer ?
#
loop_
_entity_poly.entity_id
_entity_poly.type
_entity_poly.pdbx_seq_one_letter_code
_entity_poly.pdbx_strand_id
1 'polypeptide(L)'
;MWAQPSAALALLCLLQVQAELPVQADFQQEQFTGTWYSIGLASNSRWFKEKRQVMKMCTTVVSPTEDGNLDIASTYPKLDQCETKRTVFLRTEEPGRFTYTSPCMWEPLPHP
;
A
#
# COMPACT_ATOMS: atom_id res chain seq x y z
N MET A 1 5.19 -40.15 -24.78
CA MET A 1 5.29 -38.67 -24.69
C MET A 1 5.70 -38.36 -23.25
N TRP A 2 6.97 -38.04 -23.01
CA TRP A 2 7.47 -37.78 -21.65
C TRP A 2 7.34 -36.28 -21.39
N ALA A 3 6.46 -35.89 -20.46
CA ALA A 3 6.39 -34.51 -20.01
C ALA A 3 7.72 -34.15 -19.33
N GLN A 4 8.46 -33.20 -19.89
CA GLN A 4 9.72 -32.74 -19.35
C GLN A 4 9.49 -32.12 -17.96
N PRO A 5 10.13 -32.63 -16.89
CA PRO A 5 9.91 -32.15 -15.52
C PRO A 5 10.31 -30.67 -15.35
N SER A 6 11.14 -30.15 -16.25
CA SER A 6 11.53 -28.74 -16.32
C SER A 6 10.36 -27.80 -16.64
N ALA A 7 9.40 -28.23 -17.47
CA ALA A 7 8.23 -27.42 -17.80
C ALA A 7 7.27 -27.30 -16.60
N ALA A 8 7.11 -28.38 -15.84
CA ALA A 8 6.32 -28.39 -14.62
C ALA A 8 6.94 -27.51 -13.51
N LEU A 9 8.27 -27.57 -13.35
CA LEU A 9 9.01 -26.70 -12.42
C LEU A 9 8.92 -25.22 -12.83
N ALA A 10 8.99 -24.89 -14.12
CA ALA A 10 8.82 -23.52 -14.60
C ALA A 10 7.41 -22.96 -14.33
N LEU A 11 6.37 -23.77 -14.52
CA LEU A 11 4.99 -23.41 -14.16
C LEU A 11 4.80 -23.24 -12.65
N LEU A 12 5.42 -24.10 -11.83
CA LEU A 12 5.43 -23.96 -10.36
C LEU A 12 6.15 -22.68 -9.92
N CYS A 13 7.24 -22.29 -10.61
CA CYS A 13 7.93 -21.01 -10.38
C CYS A 13 7.07 -19.78 -10.75
N LEU A 14 6.23 -19.87 -11.78
CA LEU A 14 5.29 -18.80 -12.14
C LEU A 14 4.15 -18.66 -11.12
N LEU A 15 3.83 -19.74 -10.40
CA LEU A 15 2.91 -19.75 -9.26
C LEU A 15 3.56 -19.24 -7.96
N GLN A 16 4.85 -18.90 -7.96
CA GLN A 16 5.53 -18.48 -6.74
C GLN A 16 5.11 -17.09 -6.28
N VAL A 17 4.43 -17.13 -5.12
CA VAL A 17 4.46 -16.14 -4.04
C VAL A 17 3.72 -14.84 -4.38
N GLN A 18 2.40 -14.89 -4.22
CA GLN A 18 1.82 -13.84 -3.38
C GLN A 18 2.37 -14.08 -1.98
N ALA A 19 3.21 -13.17 -1.48
CA ALA A 19 3.69 -13.28 -0.12
C ALA A 19 2.47 -13.13 0.81
N GLU A 20 2.06 -14.22 1.44
CA GLU A 20 1.16 -14.13 2.58
C GLU A 20 1.90 -13.37 3.68
N LEU A 21 1.55 -12.10 3.83
CA LEU A 21 2.12 -11.24 4.86
C LEU A 21 1.39 -11.53 6.18
N PRO A 22 2.13 -11.86 7.26
CA PRO A 22 1.53 -12.06 8.56
C PRO A 22 0.89 -10.75 9.04
N VAL A 23 -0.24 -10.88 9.72
CA VAL A 23 -0.91 -9.75 10.38
C VAL A 23 -0.54 -9.76 11.86
N GLN A 24 -0.51 -8.57 12.46
CA GLN A 24 -0.26 -8.40 13.88
C GLN A 24 -1.29 -9.21 14.69
N ALA A 25 -0.80 -10.11 15.55
CA ALA A 25 -1.66 -10.87 16.45
C ALA A 25 -2.45 -9.92 17.37
N ASP A 26 -3.72 -10.26 17.59
CA ASP A 26 -4.66 -9.50 18.42
C ASP A 26 -4.77 -8.02 18.06
N PHE A 27 -4.67 -7.68 16.76
CA PHE A 27 -4.74 -6.31 16.27
C PHE A 27 -5.94 -5.54 16.84
N GLN A 28 -5.65 -4.46 17.58
CA GLN A 28 -6.65 -3.57 18.15
C GLN A 28 -6.71 -2.29 17.32
N GLN A 29 -7.72 -2.14 16.47
CA GLN A 29 -7.85 -0.99 15.58
C GLN A 29 -7.79 0.34 16.33
N GLU A 30 -8.48 0.44 17.48
CA GLU A 30 -8.51 1.67 18.28
C GLU A 30 -7.12 2.10 18.76
N GLN A 31 -6.24 1.15 19.09
CA GLN A 31 -4.86 1.43 19.49
C GLN A 31 -3.97 1.82 18.31
N PHE A 32 -4.39 1.50 17.08
CA PHE A 32 -3.69 1.88 15.84
C PHE A 32 -4.10 3.27 15.33
N THR A 33 -5.24 3.80 15.77
CA THR A 33 -5.70 5.15 15.38
C THR A 33 -4.78 6.24 15.91
N GLY A 34 -4.78 7.40 15.26
CA GLY A 34 -3.98 8.56 15.66
C GLY A 34 -2.98 9.02 14.60
N THR A 35 -1.94 9.71 15.03
CA THR A 35 -0.94 10.33 14.16
C THR A 35 0.28 9.44 13.97
N TRP A 36 0.61 9.20 12.69
CA TRP A 36 1.72 8.40 12.23
C TRP A 36 2.68 9.23 11.38
N TYR A 37 3.92 8.76 11.30
CA TYR A 37 5.01 9.42 10.61
C TYR A 37 5.73 8.42 9.71
N SER A 38 5.83 8.74 8.41
CA SER A 38 6.54 7.88 7.45
C SER A 38 8.05 8.05 7.58
N ILE A 39 8.67 7.22 8.43
CA ILE A 39 10.14 7.24 8.65
C ILE A 39 10.94 6.45 7.61
N GLY A 40 10.29 5.53 6.87
CA GLY A 40 10.94 4.69 5.87
C GLY A 40 9.94 4.09 4.88
N LEU A 41 10.37 3.92 3.63
CA LEU A 41 9.56 3.37 2.54
C LEU A 41 10.41 2.46 1.66
N ALA A 42 9.84 1.35 1.21
CA ALA A 42 10.45 0.45 0.24
C ALA A 42 9.39 0.02 -0.79
N SER A 43 9.73 0.06 -2.08
CA SER A 43 8.87 -0.41 -3.15
C SER A 43 9.69 -0.87 -4.35
N ASN A 44 9.18 -1.86 -5.07
CA ASN A 44 9.75 -2.34 -6.34
C ASN A 44 9.29 -1.52 -7.55
N SER A 45 8.33 -0.59 -7.38
CA SER A 45 7.80 0.27 -8.45
C SER A 45 8.88 1.12 -9.11
N ARG A 46 8.84 1.24 -10.44
CA ARG A 46 9.76 2.11 -11.21
C ARG A 46 9.63 3.57 -10.79
N TRP A 47 8.39 4.06 -10.67
CA TRP A 47 8.11 5.41 -10.22
C TRP A 47 8.71 5.68 -8.84
N PHE A 48 8.61 4.73 -7.90
CA PHE A 48 9.22 4.88 -6.58
C PHE A 48 10.75 4.94 -6.68
N LYS A 49 11.37 4.04 -7.46
CA LYS A 49 12.84 4.05 -7.66
C LYS A 49 13.33 5.38 -8.23
N GLU A 50 12.57 5.99 -9.15
CA GLU A 50 12.87 7.29 -9.75
C GLU A 50 12.64 8.47 -8.79
N LYS A 51 11.56 8.42 -7.98
CA LYS A 51 11.12 9.55 -7.15
C LYS A 51 11.57 9.48 -5.70
N ARG A 52 12.10 8.36 -5.19
CA ARG A 52 12.47 8.19 -3.77
C ARG A 52 13.33 9.32 -3.20
N GLN A 53 14.24 9.88 -4.02
CA GLN A 53 15.19 10.92 -3.59
C GLN A 53 14.51 12.26 -3.32
N VAL A 54 13.37 12.51 -3.97
CA VAL A 54 12.58 13.73 -3.83
C VAL A 54 11.38 13.55 -2.91
N MET A 55 11.07 12.31 -2.52
CA MET A 55 10.03 12.04 -1.52
C MET A 55 10.47 12.57 -0.16
N LYS A 56 9.55 13.24 0.53
CA LYS A 56 9.75 13.74 1.89
C LYS A 56 8.87 12.94 2.85
N MET A 57 9.19 13.05 4.13
CA MET A 57 8.40 12.48 5.21
C MET A 57 6.96 13.02 5.13
N CYS A 58 5.99 12.10 5.23
CA CYS A 58 4.58 12.43 5.32
C CYS A 58 4.10 12.25 6.76
N THR A 59 3.15 13.08 7.18
CA THR A 59 2.39 12.85 8.41
C THR A 59 1.04 12.25 8.02
N THR A 60 0.64 11.17 8.68
CA THR A 60 -0.60 10.45 8.37
C THR A 60 -1.49 10.43 9.60
N VAL A 61 -2.74 10.84 9.46
CA VAL A 61 -3.77 10.67 10.50
C VAL A 61 -4.65 9.48 10.12
N VAL A 62 -4.80 8.55 11.04
CA VAL A 62 -5.62 7.34 10.90
C VAL A 62 -6.83 7.48 11.80
N SER A 63 -8.03 7.48 11.21
CA SER A 63 -9.31 7.59 11.93
C SER A 63 -10.23 6.42 11.59
N PRO A 64 -10.97 5.87 12.56
CA PRO A 64 -11.95 4.83 12.28
C PRO A 64 -13.20 5.43 11.60
N THR A 65 -13.87 4.63 10.78
CA THR A 65 -15.23 4.94 10.30
C THR A 65 -16.25 4.12 11.08
N GLU A 66 -17.53 4.49 11.02
CA GLU A 66 -18.63 3.73 11.63
C GLU A 66 -18.66 2.26 11.16
N ASP A 67 -18.36 2.03 9.87
CA ASP A 67 -18.33 0.68 9.29
C ASP A 67 -17.06 -0.14 9.62
N GLY A 68 -16.17 0.37 10.46
CA GLY A 68 -14.90 -0.26 10.82
C GLY A 68 -13.79 -0.13 9.77
N ASN A 69 -13.99 0.69 8.72
CA ASN A 69 -12.93 1.06 7.78
C ASN A 69 -11.98 2.07 8.43
N LEU A 70 -10.91 2.44 7.70
CA LEU A 70 -9.98 3.48 8.11
C LEU A 70 -10.00 4.65 7.12
N ASP A 71 -10.27 5.85 7.61
CA ASP A 71 -9.97 7.10 6.92
C ASP A 71 -8.49 7.46 7.15
N ILE A 72 -7.74 7.54 6.05
CA ILE A 72 -6.32 7.83 6.04
C ILE A 72 -6.10 9.20 5.40
N ALA A 73 -5.66 10.17 6.20
CA ALA A 73 -5.29 11.50 5.73
C ALA A 73 -3.77 11.67 5.76
N SER A 74 -3.12 11.61 4.60
CA SER A 74 -1.66 11.74 4.47
C SER A 74 -1.30 13.14 3.97
N THR A 75 -0.53 13.88 4.76
CA THR A 75 -0.04 15.21 4.43
C THR A 75 1.42 15.14 4.04
N TYR A 76 1.77 15.69 2.87
CA TYR A 76 3.14 15.71 2.35
C TYR A 76 3.48 17.08 1.76
N PRO A 77 4.74 17.51 1.85
CA PRO A 77 5.19 18.72 1.17
C PRO A 77 5.28 18.46 -0.33
N LYS A 78 4.78 19.39 -1.13
CA LYS A 78 4.89 19.39 -2.58
C LYS A 78 5.16 20.81 -3.05
N LEU A 79 6.35 21.01 -3.61
CA LEU A 79 6.86 22.34 -3.92
C LEU A 79 6.81 23.24 -2.67
N ASP A 80 6.14 24.37 -2.75
CA ASP A 80 6.08 25.39 -1.67
C ASP A 80 4.85 25.24 -0.77
N GLN A 81 4.08 24.16 -0.91
CA GLN A 81 2.85 23.93 -0.15
C GLN A 81 2.79 22.52 0.44
N CYS A 82 1.90 22.34 1.42
CA CYS A 82 1.53 21.02 1.94
C CYS A 82 0.25 20.55 1.25
N GLU A 83 0.27 19.35 0.68
CA GLU A 83 -0.93 18.71 0.15
C GLU A 83 -1.40 17.60 1.10
N THR A 84 -2.71 17.47 1.27
CA THR A 84 -3.32 16.38 2.01
C THR A 84 -4.08 15.47 1.05
N LYS A 85 -3.72 14.20 1.02
CA LYS A 85 -4.45 13.16 0.30
C LYS A 85 -5.26 12.34 1.31
N ARG A 86 -6.58 12.26 1.08
CA ARG A 86 -7.50 11.46 1.89
C ARG A 86 -7.94 10.21 1.13
N THR A 87 -7.88 9.07 1.79
CA THR A 87 -8.26 7.77 1.21
C THR A 87 -8.94 6.91 2.26
N VAL A 88 -9.92 6.10 1.85
CA VAL A 88 -10.55 5.11 2.72
C VAL A 88 -9.97 3.73 2.45
N PHE A 89 -9.54 3.06 3.50
CA PHE A 89 -9.06 1.68 3.51
C PHE A 89 -10.18 0.79 4.03
N LEU A 90 -10.67 -0.12 3.19
CA LEU A 90 -11.80 -0.98 3.48
C LEU A 90 -11.35 -2.16 4.35
N ARG A 91 -12.08 -2.42 5.43
CA ARG A 91 -11.82 -3.59 6.28
C ARG A 91 -12.05 -4.88 5.50
N THR A 92 -11.37 -5.93 5.94
CA THR A 92 -11.63 -7.30 5.49
C THR A 92 -12.22 -8.12 6.63
N GLU A 93 -12.47 -9.41 6.40
CA GLU A 93 -12.85 -10.35 7.46
C GLU A 93 -11.70 -10.64 8.43
N GLU A 94 -10.44 -10.42 8.01
CA GLU A 94 -9.25 -10.59 8.84
C GLU A 94 -8.88 -9.26 9.53
N PRO A 95 -8.95 -9.15 10.88
CA PRO A 95 -8.57 -7.93 11.60
C PRO A 95 -7.12 -7.55 11.33
N GLY A 96 -6.86 -6.25 11.09
CA GLY A 96 -5.53 -5.75 10.74
C GLY A 96 -5.18 -5.86 9.25
N ARG A 97 -6.04 -6.50 8.44
CA ARG A 97 -5.94 -6.50 6.98
C ARG A 97 -6.99 -5.57 6.36
N PHE A 98 -6.52 -4.66 5.52
CA PHE A 98 -7.33 -3.68 4.81
C PHE A 98 -7.04 -3.70 3.32
N THR A 99 -8.01 -3.27 2.52
CA THR A 99 -7.88 -3.12 1.07
C THR A 99 -8.06 -1.67 0.66
N TYR A 100 -7.34 -1.23 -0.36
CA TYR A 100 -7.45 0.11 -0.91
C TYR A 100 -7.34 0.02 -2.43
N THR A 101 -8.27 0.66 -3.13
CA THR A 101 -8.26 0.79 -4.58
C THR A 101 -8.02 2.25 -4.93
N SER A 102 -6.90 2.53 -5.61
CA SER A 102 -6.66 3.87 -6.12
C SER A 102 -7.60 4.18 -7.29
N PRO A 103 -8.25 5.35 -7.32
CA PRO A 103 -9.09 5.76 -8.45
C PRO A 103 -8.31 5.85 -9.78
N CYS A 104 -6.99 6.04 -9.73
CA CYS A 104 -6.17 6.32 -10.88
C CYS A 104 -5.27 5.12 -11.25
N MET A 105 -5.79 4.26 -12.14
CA MET A 105 -5.02 3.33 -12.99
C MET A 105 -5.23 3.63 -14.48
N TRP A 106 -5.81 4.79 -14.85
CA TRP A 106 -6.08 5.11 -16.26
C TRP A 106 -5.86 6.57 -16.70
N GLU A 107 -5.40 7.51 -15.88
CA GLU A 107 -5.02 8.82 -16.42
C GLU A 107 -3.64 8.72 -17.09
N PRO A 108 -3.53 8.97 -18.41
CA PRO A 108 -2.23 9.05 -19.06
C PRO A 108 -1.46 10.22 -18.42
N LEU A 109 -0.22 9.96 -18.01
CA LEU A 109 0.68 11.03 -17.59
C LEU A 109 0.74 12.08 -18.71
N PRO A 110 0.65 13.38 -18.42
CA PRO A 110 0.91 14.40 -19.42
C PRO A 110 2.36 14.22 -19.89
N HIS A 111 2.51 13.86 -21.16
CA HIS A 111 3.79 13.91 -21.86
C HIS A 111 4.21 15.38 -22.03
N PRO A 112 5.52 15.68 -22.04
CA PRO A 112 6.03 17.05 -22.21
C PRO A 112 5.62 17.67 -23.55
#